data_AF-A0A9P0B0U3-F1
#
_entry.id   AF-A0A9P0B0U3-F1
#
_cell.length_a   1.000
_cell.length_b   1.000
_cell.length_c   1.000
_cell.angle_alpha   90.00
_cell.angle_beta   90.00
_cell.angle_gamma   90.00
#
_symmetry.space_group_name_H-M   'P 1'
#
loop_
_entity.id
_entity.type
_entity.pdbx_description
1 polymer ?
#
loop_
_entity_poly.entity_id
_entity_poly.type
_entity_poly.pdbx_seq_one_letter_code
_entity_poly.pdbx_strand_id
1 'polypeptide(L)'
;MENLLVLVVSDGPSSKCSGYKHFQFTKEMQEHIVLVHNDIREKVASGEENQGLLGGQPSASNMQKLEWDEELATIAQRWTDQCVQFNENQHDIYKDTRRFEVGQNIITATTKSTSPPDIVLLVMNWYKQVQYVFPSDIDKFTTVYRGGHMLGQYSQMVWAKSHYVGCGMARYKKLTVENKDTDFYLYRLVCNYGPTGNVYGEQMYLRGRPCSRCAQKQCDEKWTSLCDRRSSFNILNRYNILMDFPSEYEVQGEPEQENTYYFNPDETQLFKQKTGHLLEDLVINNINEEQLNITEKMNDFYHVISPNKPQVHNVVKDIEDELQFNIPTEGFTVKTTTSKFNFVRYK
;
A
#
# COMPACT_ATOMS: atom_id res chain seq x y z
N MET A 1 -19.74 -16.83 18.37
CA MET A 1 -19.25 -17.50 17.15
C MET A 1 -17.92 -16.87 16.76
N GLU A 2 -16.90 -17.30 17.51
CA GLU A 2 -15.51 -17.38 17.03
C GLU A 2 -15.48 -18.35 15.84
N ASN A 3 -14.55 -18.17 14.90
CA ASN A 3 -14.32 -18.93 13.66
C ASN A 3 -14.68 -18.21 12.34
N LEU A 4 -13.99 -17.09 12.06
CA LEU A 4 -13.64 -16.72 10.67
C LEU A 4 -12.11 -16.58 10.52
N LEU A 5 -11.38 -17.55 11.11
CA LEU A 5 -9.92 -17.67 11.13
C LEU A 5 -9.47 -19.03 10.55
N VAL A 6 -10.31 -19.64 9.73
CA VAL A 6 -10.10 -20.96 9.14
C VAL A 6 -9.85 -20.70 7.66
N LEU A 7 -8.62 -20.44 7.20
CA LEU A 7 -7.63 -21.45 6.83
C LEU A 7 -6.20 -20.88 6.71
N VAL A 8 -5.62 -20.40 7.80
CA VAL A 8 -4.17 -20.54 8.03
C VAL A 8 -4.03 -21.09 9.45
N VAL A 9 -4.00 -22.42 9.54
CA VAL A 9 -4.08 -23.19 10.82
C VAL A 9 -2.75 -23.11 11.61
N SER A 10 -1.81 -22.27 11.22
CA SER A 10 -0.59 -22.04 11.98
C SER A 10 -0.26 -20.56 12.05
N ASP A 11 -0.15 -20.03 13.26
CA ASP A 11 0.54 -18.76 13.47
C ASP A 11 1.99 -18.92 13.00
N GLY A 12 2.41 -18.07 12.06
CA GLY A 12 3.77 -18.02 11.55
C GLY A 12 3.98 -18.67 10.17
N PRO A 13 5.25 -18.73 9.71
CA PRO A 13 5.59 -19.18 8.37
C PRO A 13 5.30 -20.66 8.15
N SER A 14 4.87 -20.98 6.94
CA SER A 14 4.70 -22.36 6.49
C SER A 14 5.99 -23.17 6.65
N SER A 15 5.86 -24.46 6.97
CA SER A 15 7.02 -25.38 7.03
C SER A 15 7.76 -25.54 5.70
N LYS A 16 7.15 -25.09 4.60
CA LYS A 16 7.75 -25.03 3.26
C LYS A 16 8.71 -23.85 3.08
N CYS A 17 8.70 -22.88 3.99
CA CYS A 17 9.58 -21.73 3.92
C CYS A 17 11.02 -22.12 4.26
N SER A 18 11.95 -21.92 3.33
CA SER A 18 13.39 -21.95 3.62
C SER A 18 13.93 -20.54 3.79
N GLY A 19 14.83 -20.32 4.77
CA GLY A 19 15.49 -19.03 5.01
C GLY A 19 14.54 -17.86 5.27
N TYR A 20 13.35 -18.14 5.84
CA TYR A 20 12.30 -17.16 6.09
C TYR A 20 12.80 -16.00 6.96
N LYS A 21 12.36 -14.79 6.62
CA LYS A 21 12.48 -13.60 7.43
C LYS A 21 11.21 -12.76 7.24
N HIS A 22 10.50 -12.56 8.33
CA HIS A 22 9.37 -11.63 8.39
C HIS A 22 9.86 -10.21 8.12
N PHE A 23 9.12 -9.46 7.31
CA PHE A 23 9.35 -8.04 7.12
C PHE A 23 8.29 -7.26 7.89
N GLN A 24 8.70 -6.60 8.98
CA GLN A 24 7.81 -5.80 9.79
C GLN A 24 7.75 -4.37 9.23
N PHE A 25 6.60 -3.97 8.70
CA PHE A 25 6.38 -2.58 8.31
C PHE A 25 6.37 -1.69 9.55
N THR A 26 7.16 -0.62 9.51
CA THR A 26 7.00 0.47 10.48
C THR A 26 5.76 1.29 10.10
N LYS A 27 5.23 2.07 11.06
CA LYS A 27 4.11 2.97 10.79
C LYS A 27 4.42 3.97 9.66
N GLU A 28 5.64 4.49 9.63
CA GLU A 28 6.12 5.36 8.55
C GLU A 28 6.08 4.66 7.17
N MET A 29 6.46 3.38 7.10
CA MET A 29 6.36 2.63 5.84
C MET A 29 4.92 2.39 5.42
N GLN A 30 4.02 2.09 6.37
CA GLN A 30 2.58 1.95 6.10
C GLN A 30 2.01 3.27 5.54
N GLU A 31 2.35 4.40 6.16
CA GLU A 31 1.97 5.74 5.72
C GLU A 31 2.52 6.06 4.32
N HIS A 32 3.78 5.69 4.02
CA HIS A 32 4.36 5.84 2.69
C HIS A 32 3.67 4.99 1.62
N ILE A 33 3.29 3.74 1.94
CA ILE A 33 2.52 2.91 1.01
C ILE A 33 1.21 3.61 0.67
N VAL A 34 0.46 4.07 1.67
CA VAL A 34 -0.81 4.79 1.46
C VAL A 34 -0.58 6.07 0.66
N LEU A 35 0.48 6.82 0.98
CA LEU A 35 0.85 8.05 0.29
C LEU A 35 1.07 7.80 -1.21
N VAL A 36 1.91 6.83 -1.57
CA VAL A 36 2.20 6.52 -2.98
C VAL A 36 0.94 6.09 -3.73
N HIS A 37 0.08 5.28 -3.11
CA HIS A 37 -1.18 4.89 -3.75
C HIS A 37 -2.12 6.08 -3.95
N ASN A 38 -2.22 6.98 -2.98
CA ASN A 38 -3.07 8.15 -3.10
C ASN A 38 -2.52 9.19 -4.08
N ASP A 39 -1.19 9.35 -4.19
CA ASP A 39 -0.58 10.22 -5.20
C ASP A 39 -0.85 9.70 -6.62
N ILE A 40 -0.76 8.38 -6.81
CA ILE A 40 -1.15 7.72 -8.06
C ILE A 40 -2.64 7.97 -8.38
N ARG A 41 -3.52 7.76 -7.39
CA ARG A 41 -4.96 7.94 -7.56
C ARG A 41 -5.30 9.40 -7.82
N GLU A 42 -4.64 10.34 -7.18
CA GLU A 42 -4.79 11.79 -7.41
C GLU A 42 -4.44 12.13 -8.85
N LYS A 43 -3.27 11.70 -9.32
CA LYS A 43 -2.81 11.93 -10.70
C LYS A 43 -3.79 11.39 -11.74
N VAL A 44 -4.35 10.20 -11.52
CA VAL A 44 -5.35 9.63 -12.42
C VAL A 44 -6.69 10.37 -12.28
N ALA A 45 -7.11 10.69 -11.06
CA ALA A 45 -8.38 11.36 -10.81
C ALA A 45 -8.42 12.79 -11.34
N SER A 46 -7.31 13.53 -11.28
CA SER A 46 -7.17 14.87 -11.85
C SER A 46 -7.14 14.85 -13.39
N GLY A 47 -6.81 13.71 -13.99
CA GLY A 47 -6.63 13.54 -15.43
C GLY A 47 -5.23 13.90 -15.92
N GLU A 48 -4.24 13.92 -15.03
CA GLU A 48 -2.84 14.24 -15.35
C GLU A 48 -2.01 13.00 -15.77
N GLU A 49 -2.56 11.79 -15.66
CA GLU A 49 -1.89 10.61 -16.17
C GLU A 49 -1.99 10.53 -17.69
N ASN A 50 -0.88 10.84 -18.37
CA ASN A 50 -0.82 10.95 -19.83
C ASN A 50 -0.57 9.62 -20.57
N GLN A 51 -0.39 8.51 -19.86
CA GLN A 51 -0.19 7.18 -20.45
C GLN A 51 -1.50 6.40 -20.63
N GLY A 52 -1.45 5.47 -21.59
CA GLY A 52 -2.54 4.61 -22.01
C GLY A 52 -2.44 4.34 -23.50
N LEU A 53 -3.04 3.26 -23.99
CA LEU A 53 -2.88 2.84 -25.39
C LEU A 53 -3.47 3.82 -26.40
N LEU A 54 -4.44 4.63 -25.99
CA LEU A 54 -5.10 5.65 -26.82
C LEU A 54 -4.92 7.07 -26.24
N GLY A 55 -3.87 7.28 -25.45
CA GLY A 55 -3.60 8.53 -24.74
C GLY A 55 -3.84 8.43 -23.24
N GLY A 56 -3.83 9.59 -22.57
CA GLY A 56 -3.96 9.68 -21.13
C GLY A 56 -5.27 9.13 -20.55
N GLN A 57 -5.25 8.88 -19.26
CA GLN A 57 -6.38 8.40 -18.49
C GLN A 57 -7.36 9.57 -18.24
N PRO A 58 -8.68 9.39 -18.49
CA PRO A 58 -9.67 10.41 -18.17
C PRO A 58 -9.75 10.64 -16.65
N SER A 59 -10.13 11.86 -16.26
CA SER A 59 -10.35 12.23 -14.87
C SER A 59 -11.48 11.42 -14.21
N ALA A 60 -11.37 11.24 -12.89
CA ALA A 60 -12.29 10.44 -12.09
C ALA A 60 -13.12 11.33 -11.15
N SER A 61 -14.43 11.14 -11.17
CA SER A 61 -15.38 11.94 -10.39
C SER A 61 -15.70 11.38 -9.00
N ASN A 62 -15.32 10.14 -8.71
CA ASN A 62 -15.70 9.40 -7.50
C ASN A 62 -14.54 8.62 -6.83
N MET A 63 -13.29 8.91 -7.19
CA MET A 63 -12.12 8.18 -6.69
C MET A 63 -11.98 8.35 -5.17
N GLN A 64 -12.13 7.28 -4.38
CA GLN A 64 -11.96 7.38 -2.92
C GLN A 64 -10.48 7.51 -2.55
N LYS A 65 -10.17 8.24 -1.49
CA LYS A 65 -8.86 8.15 -0.84
C LYS A 65 -8.71 6.78 -0.16
N LEU A 66 -7.53 6.17 -0.27
CA LEU A 66 -7.19 4.95 0.47
C LEU A 66 -6.67 5.28 1.88
N GLU A 67 -7.03 4.43 2.83
CA GLU A 67 -6.54 4.44 4.21
C GLU A 67 -5.90 3.10 4.54
N TRP A 68 -4.92 3.09 5.45
CA TRP A 68 -4.33 1.84 5.93
C TRP A 68 -5.35 1.04 6.73
N ASP A 69 -5.38 -0.27 6.51
CA ASP A 69 -6.26 -1.19 7.23
C ASP A 69 -5.47 -2.38 7.81
N GLU A 70 -5.48 -2.49 9.13
CA GLU A 70 -4.69 -3.50 9.86
C GLU A 70 -5.22 -4.93 9.69
N GLU A 71 -6.53 -5.11 9.49
CA GLU A 71 -7.10 -6.43 9.21
C GLU A 71 -6.61 -6.92 7.84
N LEU A 72 -6.68 -6.05 6.82
CA LEU A 72 -6.15 -6.36 5.48
C LEU A 72 -4.65 -6.63 5.49
N ALA A 73 -3.87 -5.86 6.25
CA ALA A 73 -2.43 -6.05 6.40
C ALA A 73 -2.09 -7.39 7.05
N THR A 74 -2.84 -7.77 8.10
CA THR A 74 -2.67 -9.06 8.79
C THR A 74 -2.96 -10.23 7.84
N ILE A 75 -4.03 -10.14 7.06
CA ILE A 75 -4.38 -11.17 6.06
C ILE A 75 -3.31 -11.24 4.97
N ALA A 76 -2.87 -10.10 4.45
CA ALA A 76 -1.80 -10.04 3.45
C ALA A 76 -0.49 -10.66 3.97
N GLN A 77 -0.12 -10.39 5.22
CA GLN A 77 1.06 -10.97 5.84
C GLN A 77 0.96 -12.48 5.94
N ARG A 78 -0.18 -13.02 6.39
CA ARG A 78 -0.42 -14.46 6.46
C ARG A 78 -0.25 -15.13 5.10
N TRP A 79 -0.64 -14.47 4.01
CA TRP A 79 -0.40 -15.00 2.67
C TRP A 79 1.09 -15.03 2.31
N THR A 80 1.84 -13.96 2.62
CA THR A 80 3.30 -13.95 2.38
C THR A 80 4.04 -15.01 3.19
N ASP A 81 3.53 -15.37 4.37
CA ASP A 81 4.06 -16.39 5.26
C ASP A 81 3.90 -17.83 4.70
N GLN A 82 3.16 -18.00 3.59
CA GLN A 82 3.03 -19.30 2.93
C GLN A 82 4.20 -19.65 1.99
N CYS A 83 5.09 -18.69 1.70
CA CYS A 83 6.31 -18.86 0.90
C CYS A 83 6.11 -19.62 -0.44
N VAL A 84 5.02 -19.33 -1.16
CA VAL A 84 4.72 -20.00 -2.43
C VAL A 84 5.86 -19.77 -3.44
N GLN A 85 6.46 -20.85 -3.93
CA GLN A 85 7.70 -20.80 -4.72
C GLN A 85 7.47 -20.50 -6.22
N PHE A 86 6.51 -21.17 -6.85
CA PHE A 86 6.44 -21.28 -8.32
C PHE A 86 5.23 -20.61 -8.98
N ASN A 87 4.29 -20.06 -8.19
CA ASN A 87 3.15 -19.31 -8.70
C ASN A 87 3.21 -17.87 -8.19
N GLU A 88 3.82 -16.99 -8.98
CA GLU A 88 4.16 -15.61 -8.55
C GLU A 88 2.92 -14.75 -8.24
N ASN A 89 1.76 -15.10 -8.82
CA ASN A 89 0.50 -14.37 -8.69
C ASN A 89 -0.65 -15.25 -8.17
N GLN A 90 -0.35 -16.34 -7.46
CA GLN A 90 -1.43 -17.07 -6.79
C GLN A 90 -2.04 -16.14 -5.74
N HIS A 91 -3.30 -15.80 -5.95
CA HIS A 91 -4.05 -15.00 -5.00
C HIS A 91 -4.52 -15.88 -3.84
N ASP A 92 -4.60 -15.25 -2.67
CA ASP A 92 -5.30 -15.85 -1.53
C ASP A 92 -6.81 -15.90 -1.84
N ILE A 93 -7.38 -17.10 -1.87
CA ILE A 93 -8.81 -17.31 -2.14
C ILE A 93 -9.67 -17.13 -0.88
N TYR A 94 -9.06 -17.01 0.31
CA TYR A 94 -9.73 -16.87 1.59
C TYR A 94 -9.41 -15.53 2.28
N LYS A 95 -9.08 -14.51 1.49
CA LYS A 95 -8.69 -13.16 1.97
C LYS A 95 -9.86 -12.23 2.32
N ASP A 96 -11.08 -12.64 2.03
CA ASP A 96 -12.26 -11.81 2.24
C ASP A 96 -12.52 -11.59 3.73
N THR A 97 -13.05 -10.41 4.05
CA THR A 97 -13.38 -10.03 5.43
C THR A 97 -14.88 -10.06 5.64
N ARG A 98 -15.32 -9.91 6.89
CA ARG A 98 -16.74 -9.69 7.18
C ARG A 98 -17.30 -8.39 6.56
N ARG A 99 -16.43 -7.45 6.17
CA ARG A 99 -16.83 -6.11 5.69
C ARG A 99 -17.07 -6.09 4.19
N PHE A 100 -16.32 -6.90 3.42
CA PHE A 100 -16.34 -6.90 1.96
C PHE A 100 -15.43 -7.98 1.39
N GLU A 101 -15.66 -8.31 0.11
CA GLU A 101 -14.70 -9.00 -0.74
C GLU A 101 -13.40 -8.18 -0.87
N VAL A 102 -12.27 -8.85 -0.93
CA VAL A 102 -10.93 -8.25 -0.88
C VAL A 102 -10.19 -8.50 -2.19
N GLY A 103 -9.75 -7.40 -2.81
CA GLY A 103 -8.83 -7.42 -3.93
C GLY A 103 -7.40 -7.60 -3.47
N GLN A 104 -6.49 -7.99 -4.36
CA GLN A 104 -5.10 -8.24 -3.98
C GLN A 104 -4.14 -7.96 -5.13
N ASN A 105 -3.04 -7.26 -4.84
CA ASN A 105 -1.88 -7.18 -5.71
C ASN A 105 -0.71 -7.94 -5.08
N ILE A 106 0.05 -8.65 -5.90
CA ILE A 106 1.21 -9.43 -5.49
C ILE A 106 2.39 -9.04 -6.37
N ILE A 107 3.57 -8.92 -5.79
CA ILE A 107 4.81 -8.83 -6.55
C ILE A 107 5.91 -9.58 -5.82
N THR A 108 6.72 -10.31 -6.60
CA THR A 108 7.86 -11.05 -6.08
C THR A 108 9.14 -10.53 -6.73
N ALA A 109 10.04 -9.95 -5.94
CA ALA A 109 11.38 -9.61 -6.40
C ALA A 109 12.35 -10.76 -6.10
N THR A 110 13.08 -11.21 -7.11
CA THR A 110 14.15 -12.21 -6.96
C THR A 110 15.50 -11.51 -6.93
N THR A 111 16.31 -11.73 -5.89
CA THR A 111 17.63 -11.10 -5.76
C THR A 111 18.59 -11.94 -4.93
N LYS A 112 19.91 -11.78 -5.12
CA LYS A 112 20.92 -12.35 -4.22
C LYS A 112 21.10 -11.53 -2.93
N SER A 113 20.56 -10.31 -2.91
CA SER A 113 20.68 -9.38 -1.77
C SER A 113 19.84 -9.82 -0.56
N THR A 114 20.40 -9.68 0.63
CA THR A 114 19.68 -9.84 1.91
C THR A 114 18.97 -8.57 2.39
N SER A 115 19.15 -7.46 1.67
CA SER A 115 18.39 -6.23 1.85
C SER A 115 17.14 -6.23 0.97
N PRO A 116 15.99 -5.74 1.48
CA PRO A 116 14.75 -5.64 0.72
C PRO A 116 14.89 -4.65 -0.44
N PRO A 117 14.18 -4.88 -1.56
CA PRO A 117 14.00 -3.86 -2.58
C PRO A 117 13.20 -2.68 -2.02
N ASP A 118 13.32 -1.53 -2.68
CA ASP A 118 12.51 -0.36 -2.37
C ASP A 118 11.02 -0.66 -2.62
N ILE A 119 10.19 -0.47 -1.60
CA ILE A 119 8.75 -0.74 -1.62
C ILE A 119 8.05 0.15 -2.65
N VAL A 120 8.48 1.40 -2.80
CA VAL A 120 7.91 2.33 -3.79
C VAL A 120 8.15 1.80 -5.19
N LEU A 121 9.34 1.26 -5.48
CA LEU A 121 9.62 0.65 -6.79
C LEU A 121 8.74 -0.57 -7.08
N LEU A 122 8.40 -1.35 -6.04
CA LEU A 122 7.48 -2.48 -6.18
C LEU A 122 6.05 -2.00 -6.49
N VAL A 123 5.54 -1.00 -5.77
CA VAL A 123 4.21 -0.41 -6.02
C VAL A 123 4.16 0.26 -7.39
N MET A 124 5.20 0.99 -7.77
CA MET A 124 5.29 1.63 -9.09
C MET A 124 5.38 0.61 -10.23
N ASN A 125 5.84 -0.62 -9.98
CA ASN A 125 5.81 -1.68 -10.98
C ASN A 125 4.38 -2.04 -11.39
N TRP A 126 3.46 -2.13 -10.42
CA TRP A 126 2.04 -2.31 -10.69
C TRP A 126 1.48 -1.14 -11.51
N TYR A 127 1.86 0.09 -11.13
CA TYR A 127 1.40 1.30 -11.82
C TYR A 127 1.78 1.37 -13.30
N LYS A 128 2.98 0.88 -13.67
CA LYS A 128 3.46 0.88 -15.08
C LYS A 128 2.50 0.21 -16.06
N GLN A 129 1.61 -0.66 -15.58
CA GLN A 129 0.60 -1.31 -16.43
C GLN A 129 -0.38 -0.34 -17.07
N VAL A 130 -0.48 0.90 -16.58
CA VAL A 130 -1.28 1.99 -17.19
C VAL A 130 -1.01 2.16 -18.68
N GLN A 131 0.22 1.93 -19.14
CA GLN A 131 0.61 2.06 -20.54
C GLN A 131 -0.14 1.11 -21.49
N TYR A 132 -0.75 0.04 -20.95
CA TYR A 132 -1.48 -0.98 -21.69
C TYR A 132 -3.01 -0.86 -21.55
N VAL A 133 -3.49 0.16 -20.85
CA VAL A 133 -4.92 0.35 -20.58
C VAL A 133 -5.60 1.07 -21.74
N PHE A 134 -6.74 0.54 -22.17
CA PHE A 134 -7.63 1.25 -23.08
C PHE A 134 -8.63 2.08 -22.28
N PRO A 135 -9.04 3.26 -22.78
CA PRO A 135 -10.11 4.04 -22.17
C PRO A 135 -11.39 3.23 -21.93
N SER A 136 -11.71 2.27 -22.80
CA SER A 136 -12.88 1.39 -22.65
C SER A 136 -12.82 0.49 -21.41
N ASP A 137 -11.63 0.16 -20.91
CA ASP A 137 -11.48 -0.67 -19.71
C ASP A 137 -11.96 0.04 -18.46
N ILE A 138 -11.86 1.38 -18.45
CA ILE A 138 -12.34 2.23 -17.36
C ILE A 138 -13.86 2.18 -17.28
N ASP A 139 -14.52 2.19 -18.45
CA ASP A 139 -15.98 2.18 -18.54
C ASP A 139 -16.57 0.78 -18.34
N LYS A 140 -15.81 -0.26 -18.68
CA LYS A 140 -16.22 -1.64 -18.51
C LYS A 140 -15.00 -2.53 -18.37
N PHE A 141 -14.67 -2.88 -17.14
CA PHE A 141 -13.60 -3.79 -16.83
C PHE A 141 -13.95 -5.20 -17.33
N THR A 142 -13.09 -5.80 -18.14
CA THR A 142 -13.36 -7.12 -18.74
C THR A 142 -12.23 -8.11 -18.56
N THR A 143 -11.03 -7.64 -18.22
CA THR A 143 -9.86 -8.52 -18.11
C THR A 143 -8.76 -7.90 -17.26
N VAL A 144 -8.07 -8.77 -16.52
CA VAL A 144 -6.83 -8.46 -15.81
C VAL A 144 -5.57 -8.64 -16.69
N TYR A 145 -5.73 -9.15 -17.93
CA TYR A 145 -4.66 -9.35 -18.90
C TYR A 145 -5.08 -8.99 -20.33
N ARG A 146 -4.18 -8.40 -21.11
CA ARG A 146 -4.38 -8.19 -22.54
C ARG A 146 -3.09 -8.40 -23.32
N GLY A 147 -3.14 -9.27 -24.33
CA GLY A 147 -2.02 -9.47 -25.25
C GLY A 147 -0.71 -9.85 -24.54
N GLY A 148 -0.80 -10.65 -23.46
CA GLY A 148 0.36 -11.02 -22.64
C GLY A 148 0.78 -9.97 -21.59
N HIS A 149 0.15 -8.80 -21.57
CA HIS A 149 0.41 -7.75 -20.58
C HIS A 149 -0.59 -7.82 -19.43
N MET A 150 -0.09 -7.71 -18.19
CA MET A 150 -0.94 -7.59 -17.01
C MET A 150 -1.52 -6.16 -16.90
N LEU A 151 -2.78 -6.08 -16.48
CA LEU A 151 -3.54 -4.85 -16.23
C LEU A 151 -4.17 -4.82 -14.84
N GLY A 152 -4.38 -6.01 -14.25
CA GLY A 152 -5.12 -6.19 -13.00
C GLY A 152 -4.54 -5.43 -11.83
N GLN A 153 -3.22 -5.25 -11.77
CA GLN A 153 -2.60 -4.60 -10.62
C GLN A 153 -2.80 -3.09 -10.67
N TYR A 154 -2.60 -2.45 -11.84
CA TYR A 154 -2.92 -1.04 -12.02
C TYR A 154 -4.42 -0.77 -11.78
N SER A 155 -5.29 -1.54 -12.42
CA SER A 155 -6.74 -1.33 -12.33
C SER A 155 -7.26 -1.44 -10.90
N GLN A 156 -6.70 -2.33 -10.08
CA GLN A 156 -7.00 -2.38 -8.65
C GLN A 156 -6.51 -1.12 -7.90
N MET A 157 -5.31 -0.62 -8.21
CA MET A 157 -4.78 0.59 -7.55
C MET A 157 -5.67 1.82 -7.80
N VAL A 158 -6.26 1.92 -8.98
CA VAL A 158 -7.14 3.03 -9.39
C VAL A 158 -8.62 2.69 -9.31
N TRP A 159 -8.99 1.64 -8.58
CA TRP A 159 -10.39 1.27 -8.42
C TRP A 159 -11.09 2.25 -7.48
N ALA A 160 -12.05 3.02 -7.98
CA ALA A 160 -12.66 4.13 -7.24
C ALA A 160 -13.32 3.70 -5.93
N LYS A 161 -13.97 2.53 -5.91
CA LYS A 161 -14.69 2.04 -4.72
C LYS A 161 -13.75 1.59 -3.59
N SER A 162 -12.54 1.12 -3.92
CA SER A 162 -11.55 0.70 -2.94
C SER A 162 -11.07 1.91 -2.14
N HIS A 163 -11.18 1.83 -0.81
CA HIS A 163 -10.84 2.90 0.12
C HIS A 163 -10.01 2.41 1.31
N TYR A 164 -9.67 1.13 1.35
CA TYR A 164 -8.74 0.52 2.29
C TYR A 164 -7.63 -0.22 1.56
N VAL A 165 -6.42 -0.15 2.10
CA VAL A 165 -5.28 -0.97 1.69
C VAL A 165 -4.52 -1.46 2.92
N GLY A 166 -4.09 -2.71 2.89
CA GLY A 166 -3.20 -3.27 3.92
C GLY A 166 -2.26 -4.27 3.30
N CYS A 167 -0.97 -4.19 3.63
CA CYS A 167 0.07 -4.99 2.98
C CYS A 167 0.87 -5.83 3.97
N GLY A 168 1.38 -6.95 3.46
CA GLY A 168 2.32 -7.84 4.13
C GLY A 168 3.52 -8.14 3.24
N MET A 169 4.66 -8.43 3.85
CA MET A 169 5.88 -8.74 3.13
C MET A 169 6.70 -9.80 3.87
N ALA A 170 7.31 -10.70 3.09
CA ALA A 170 8.24 -11.68 3.62
C ALA A 170 9.40 -11.91 2.66
N ARG A 171 10.53 -12.32 3.23
CA ARG A 171 11.70 -12.79 2.49
C ARG A 171 11.91 -14.27 2.76
N TYR A 172 12.16 -15.06 1.72
CA TYR A 172 12.52 -16.48 1.85
C TYR A 172 13.43 -16.91 0.70
N LYS A 173 14.10 -18.05 0.85
CA LYS A 173 14.97 -18.62 -0.18
C LYS A 173 14.13 -19.09 -1.37
N LYS A 174 14.61 -18.78 -2.58
CA LYS A 174 14.12 -19.41 -3.81
C LYS A 174 14.63 -20.84 -3.83
N LEU A 175 13.72 -21.78 -4.10
CA LEU A 175 14.03 -23.20 -4.22
C LEU A 175 14.16 -23.62 -5.70
N THR A 176 14.93 -24.67 -5.94
CA THR A 176 14.90 -25.42 -7.21
C THR A 176 13.64 -26.28 -7.29
N VAL A 177 13.35 -26.85 -8.46
CA VAL A 177 12.22 -27.78 -8.64
C VAL A 177 12.34 -29.04 -7.77
N GLU A 178 13.56 -29.41 -7.36
CA GLU A 178 13.85 -30.48 -6.40
C GLU A 178 13.82 -30.02 -4.94
N ASN A 179 13.25 -28.84 -4.65
CA ASN A 179 13.15 -28.23 -3.31
C ASN A 179 14.49 -27.99 -2.61
N LYS A 180 15.55 -27.68 -3.38
CA LYS A 180 16.86 -27.31 -2.81
C LYS A 180 17.02 -25.79 -2.78
N ASP A 181 17.70 -25.28 -1.75
CA ASP A 181 18.02 -23.86 -1.65
C ASP A 181 18.88 -23.38 -2.82
N THR A 182 18.57 -22.19 -3.31
CA THR A 182 19.44 -21.46 -4.25
C THR A 182 20.13 -20.29 -3.55
N ASP A 183 21.03 -19.61 -4.26
CA ASP A 183 21.66 -18.38 -3.77
C ASP A 183 20.72 -17.15 -3.81
N PHE A 184 19.51 -17.32 -4.35
CA PHE A 184 18.54 -16.24 -4.49
C PHE A 184 17.52 -16.22 -3.35
N TYR A 185 17.10 -15.01 -3.00
CA TYR A 185 15.97 -14.71 -2.13
C TYR A 185 14.80 -14.20 -2.96
N LEU A 186 13.61 -14.54 -2.51
CA LEU A 186 12.34 -13.98 -2.94
C LEU A 186 11.88 -12.99 -1.88
N TYR A 187 11.61 -11.75 -2.30
CA TYR A 187 10.88 -10.77 -1.51
C TYR A 187 9.47 -10.66 -2.08
N ARG A 188 8.48 -11.15 -1.34
CA ARG A 188 7.09 -11.09 -1.77
C ARG A 188 6.35 -10.01 -1.00
N LEU A 189 5.87 -9.00 -1.73
CA LEU A 189 4.95 -7.99 -1.24
C LEU A 189 3.54 -8.37 -1.71
N VAL A 190 2.59 -8.40 -0.78
CA VAL A 190 1.17 -8.60 -1.03
C VAL A 190 0.44 -7.40 -0.44
N CYS A 191 -0.40 -6.74 -1.23
CA CYS A 191 -1.30 -5.69 -0.76
C CYS A 191 -2.74 -6.09 -1.02
N ASN A 192 -3.55 -6.09 0.02
CA ASN A 192 -4.98 -6.35 -0.02
C ASN A 192 -5.76 -5.04 -0.07
N TYR A 193 -6.84 -5.00 -0.85
CA TYR A 193 -7.65 -3.79 -1.10
C TYR A 193 -9.11 -4.04 -0.75
N GLY A 194 -9.74 -3.05 -0.11
CA GLY A 194 -11.09 -3.17 0.40
C GLY A 194 -11.96 -1.97 0.05
N PRO A 195 -13.20 -2.17 -0.43
CA PRO A 195 -13.70 -3.37 -1.11
C PRO A 195 -12.89 -3.74 -2.36
N THR A 196 -13.07 -4.95 -2.86
CA THR A 196 -12.37 -5.46 -4.06
C THR A 196 -12.56 -4.57 -5.27
N GLY A 197 -11.51 -4.50 -6.09
CA GLY A 197 -11.57 -3.99 -7.45
C GLY A 197 -11.72 -5.09 -8.48
N ASN A 198 -11.51 -4.72 -9.75
CA ASN A 198 -11.46 -5.63 -10.89
C ASN A 198 -12.71 -6.50 -11.05
N VAL A 199 -13.87 -5.98 -10.63
CA VAL A 199 -15.15 -6.68 -10.77
C VAL A 199 -15.54 -6.69 -12.24
N TYR A 200 -15.75 -7.88 -12.79
CA TYR A 200 -16.07 -8.05 -14.20
C TYR A 200 -17.35 -7.29 -14.57
N GLY A 201 -17.28 -6.48 -15.62
CA GLY A 201 -18.37 -5.67 -16.13
C GLY A 201 -18.59 -4.34 -15.41
N GLU A 202 -17.92 -4.10 -14.28
CA GLU A 202 -18.00 -2.82 -13.57
C GLU A 202 -17.02 -1.77 -14.13
N GLN A 203 -17.23 -0.52 -13.72
CA GLN A 203 -16.35 0.60 -14.03
C GLN A 203 -15.20 0.68 -13.02
N MET A 204 -13.97 0.91 -13.51
CA MET A 204 -12.83 1.20 -12.62
C MET A 204 -13.11 2.46 -11.79
N TYR A 205 -13.59 3.50 -12.47
CA TYR A 205 -14.04 4.75 -11.87
C TYR A 205 -15.00 5.49 -12.81
N LEU A 206 -15.77 6.43 -12.27
CA LEU A 206 -16.70 7.24 -13.05
C LEU A 206 -15.97 8.43 -13.66
N ARG A 207 -15.96 8.54 -14.99
CA ARG A 207 -15.39 9.71 -15.66
C ARG A 207 -16.10 11.01 -15.25
N GLY A 208 -15.35 12.08 -15.11
CA GLY A 208 -15.92 13.42 -14.91
C GLY A 208 -15.07 14.30 -14.01
N ARG A 209 -15.58 15.50 -13.72
CA ARG A 209 -14.89 16.47 -12.85
C ARG A 209 -14.55 15.81 -11.50
N PRO A 210 -13.32 15.97 -11.00
CA PRO A 210 -12.92 15.44 -9.70
C PRO A 210 -13.94 15.73 -8.61
N CYS A 211 -14.17 14.71 -7.79
CA CYS A 211 -15.08 14.67 -6.66
C CYS A 211 -16.57 14.98 -6.93
N SER A 212 -16.98 15.26 -8.17
CA SER A 212 -18.37 15.64 -8.48
C SER A 212 -19.40 14.53 -8.20
N ARG A 213 -18.94 13.28 -8.04
CA ARG A 213 -19.73 12.08 -7.72
C ARG A 213 -19.33 11.43 -6.39
N CYS A 214 -18.56 12.12 -5.55
CA CYS A 214 -18.37 11.69 -4.15
C CYS A 214 -19.70 11.83 -3.37
N ALA A 215 -19.89 11.02 -2.32
CA ALA A 215 -21.12 11.03 -1.52
C ALA A 215 -21.51 12.43 -1.00
N GLN A 216 -20.51 13.26 -0.67
CA GLN A 216 -20.71 14.65 -0.23
C GLN A 216 -20.27 15.70 -1.23
N LYS A 217 -19.85 15.29 -2.42
CA LYS A 217 -19.23 16.16 -3.44
C LYS A 217 -18.06 16.99 -2.91
N GLN A 218 -17.36 16.47 -1.89
CA GLN A 218 -16.20 17.09 -1.27
C GLN A 218 -14.95 16.30 -1.62
N CYS A 219 -13.89 17.04 -1.91
CA CYS A 219 -12.56 16.48 -2.07
C CYS A 219 -11.82 16.47 -0.73
N ASP A 220 -10.84 15.59 -0.61
CA ASP A 220 -9.88 15.60 0.47
C ASP A 220 -9.05 16.90 0.46
N GLU A 221 -8.61 17.34 1.65
CA GLU A 221 -7.83 18.57 1.82
C GLU A 221 -6.44 18.48 1.20
N LYS A 222 -5.81 17.30 1.27
CA LYS A 222 -4.46 17.06 0.74
C LYS A 222 -4.52 16.58 -0.70
N TRP A 223 -5.38 15.61 -1.00
CA TRP A 223 -5.55 15.05 -2.34
C TRP A 223 -6.84 15.61 -2.96
N THR A 224 -6.69 16.77 -3.60
CA THR A 224 -7.81 17.63 -4.02
C THR A 224 -8.66 17.07 -5.17
N SER A 225 -8.32 15.90 -5.70
CA SER A 225 -9.10 15.17 -6.70
C SER A 225 -9.69 13.86 -6.17
N LEU A 226 -9.41 13.49 -4.91
CA LEU A 226 -9.94 12.31 -4.23
C LEU A 226 -11.10 12.66 -3.31
N CYS A 227 -12.07 11.76 -3.16
CA CYS A 227 -13.18 11.93 -2.23
C CYS A 227 -12.71 11.98 -0.78
N ASP A 228 -13.20 12.96 -0.03
CA ASP A 228 -13.06 12.95 1.42
C ASP A 228 -13.99 11.92 2.07
N ARG A 229 -13.47 11.23 3.07
CA ARG A 229 -14.15 10.21 3.86
C ARG A 229 -14.47 10.68 5.28
N ARG A 230 -13.81 11.73 5.81
CA ARG A 230 -14.03 12.23 7.18
C ARG A 230 -15.48 12.62 7.43
N SER A 231 -16.24 12.82 6.37
CA SER A 231 -17.60 13.27 6.43
C SER A 231 -18.65 12.14 6.44
N SER A 232 -18.35 10.91 5.99
CA SER A 232 -19.31 9.79 5.98
C SER A 232 -19.52 9.15 7.37
N PHE A 233 -18.50 9.15 8.24
CA PHE A 233 -18.66 8.74 9.65
C PHE A 233 -19.57 9.69 10.44
N ASN A 234 -19.54 11.00 10.14
CA ASN A 234 -20.38 12.00 10.82
C ASN A 234 -21.87 11.95 10.40
N ILE A 235 -22.16 11.33 9.25
CA ILE A 235 -23.54 11.09 8.80
C ILE A 235 -24.04 9.73 9.29
N LEU A 236 -23.22 8.67 9.22
CA LEU A 236 -23.62 7.33 9.67
C LEU A 236 -23.77 7.21 11.19
N ASN A 237 -22.98 7.92 12.00
CA ASN A 237 -23.23 8.02 13.45
C ASN A 237 -24.55 8.73 13.79
N ARG A 238 -25.12 9.50 12.85
CA ARG A 238 -26.42 10.15 13.03
C ARG A 238 -27.61 9.24 12.69
N TYR A 239 -27.37 8.15 11.94
CA TYR A 239 -28.42 7.25 11.42
C TYR A 239 -28.33 5.79 11.90
N ASN A 240 -27.23 5.35 12.53
CA ASN A 240 -27.08 3.98 13.04
C ASN A 240 -27.70 3.73 14.43
N ILE A 241 -28.93 4.20 14.63
CA ILE A 241 -29.84 3.64 15.63
C ILE A 241 -30.90 2.88 14.83
N LEU A 242 -30.93 1.55 14.95
CA LEU A 242 -31.85 0.57 14.36
C LEU A 242 -31.41 -0.04 13.02
N MET A 243 -30.84 -1.25 13.04
CA MET A 243 -31.46 -2.51 12.56
C MET A 243 -30.41 -3.63 12.45
N ASP A 244 -30.88 -4.86 12.69
CA ASP A 244 -30.15 -6.03 13.15
C ASP A 244 -30.41 -7.21 12.17
N PHE A 245 -29.38 -8.05 11.91
CA PHE A 245 -29.38 -9.42 11.30
C PHE A 245 -29.72 -9.62 9.79
N PRO A 246 -29.53 -10.83 9.17
CA PRO A 246 -28.39 -11.77 9.15
C PRO A 246 -28.02 -12.35 7.74
N SER A 247 -26.95 -13.18 7.77
CA SER A 247 -26.21 -14.08 6.85
C SER A 247 -26.78 -14.80 5.60
N GLU A 248 -25.80 -15.11 4.70
CA GLU A 248 -25.54 -16.34 3.90
C GLU A 248 -26.03 -16.45 2.43
N TYR A 249 -25.09 -16.72 1.50
CA TYR A 249 -25.16 -17.77 0.44
C TYR A 249 -23.80 -17.93 -0.31
N GLU A 250 -23.34 -19.17 -0.54
CA GLU A 250 -22.10 -19.61 -1.25
C GLU A 250 -22.33 -19.98 -2.74
N VAL A 251 -21.31 -19.86 -3.63
CA VAL A 251 -21.12 -20.69 -4.85
C VAL A 251 -19.63 -20.83 -5.24
N GLN A 252 -19.26 -22.01 -5.77
CA GLN A 252 -17.93 -22.57 -6.13
C GLN A 252 -17.51 -22.39 -7.63
N GLY A 253 -16.20 -22.50 -7.96
CA GLY A 253 -15.72 -22.93 -9.30
C GLY A 253 -14.29 -22.55 -9.74
N GLU A 254 -13.51 -23.53 -10.25
CA GLU A 254 -12.05 -23.61 -10.57
C GLU A 254 -11.57 -23.15 -11.99
N PRO A 255 -10.23 -23.11 -12.27
CA PRO A 255 -9.59 -22.36 -13.39
C PRO A 255 -8.74 -23.21 -14.40
N GLU A 256 -8.18 -22.59 -15.46
CA GLU A 256 -7.06 -23.15 -16.26
C GLU A 256 -6.16 -22.10 -17.00
N GLN A 257 -4.82 -22.19 -16.75
CA GLN A 257 -3.58 -22.07 -17.60
C GLN A 257 -3.34 -20.89 -18.60
N GLU A 258 -2.12 -20.46 -18.97
CA GLU A 258 -0.72 -20.39 -18.46
C GLU A 258 0.12 -19.62 -19.54
N ASN A 259 1.19 -18.88 -19.19
CA ASN A 259 2.40 -18.58 -20.03
C ASN A 259 3.35 -17.52 -19.38
N THR A 260 4.67 -17.74 -19.42
CA THR A 260 5.75 -16.97 -18.73
C THR A 260 6.76 -16.31 -19.69
N TYR A 261 7.34 -15.16 -19.30
CA TYR A 261 8.44 -14.47 -19.99
C TYR A 261 9.52 -13.89 -19.04
N TYR A 262 10.76 -13.78 -19.52
CA TYR A 262 11.98 -13.36 -18.80
C TYR A 262 12.36 -11.90 -19.13
N PHE A 263 12.93 -11.15 -18.17
CA PHE A 263 13.43 -9.77 -18.38
C PHE A 263 14.95 -9.63 -18.20
N ASN A 264 15.55 -8.78 -19.05
CA ASN A 264 16.98 -8.57 -19.28
C ASN A 264 17.50 -7.31 -18.52
N PRO A 265 18.73 -7.28 -17.97
CA PRO A 265 19.19 -6.23 -17.04
C PRO A 265 19.36 -4.80 -17.60
N ASP A 266 19.45 -4.64 -18.92
CA ASP A 266 19.81 -3.34 -19.55
C ASP A 266 18.66 -2.30 -19.52
N GLU A 267 17.41 -2.73 -19.32
CA GLU A 267 16.26 -1.82 -19.19
C GLU A 267 16.25 -1.06 -17.84
N THR A 268 17.05 -1.51 -16.87
CA THR A 268 17.15 -0.92 -15.52
C THR A 268 17.83 0.45 -15.53
N GLN A 269 18.77 0.69 -16.44
CA GLN A 269 19.52 1.96 -16.49
C GLN A 269 18.74 3.07 -17.21
N LEU A 270 18.03 2.73 -18.28
CA LEU A 270 17.19 3.68 -19.02
C LEU A 270 16.01 4.19 -18.16
N PHE A 271 15.52 3.36 -17.23
CA PHE A 271 14.45 3.74 -16.31
C PHE A 271 14.91 4.74 -15.25
N LYS A 272 16.12 4.58 -14.69
CA LYS A 272 16.69 5.52 -13.69
C LYS A 272 16.85 6.93 -14.26
N GLN A 273 17.18 7.05 -15.54
CA GLN A 273 17.37 8.33 -16.21
C GLN A 273 16.04 9.07 -16.46
N LYS A 274 14.94 8.34 -16.70
CA LYS A 274 13.61 8.92 -16.94
C LYS A 274 12.87 9.32 -15.65
N THR A 275 13.13 8.66 -14.52
CA THR A 275 12.47 8.98 -13.24
C THR A 275 13.12 10.12 -12.47
N GLY A 276 14.40 10.45 -12.74
CA GLY A 276 15.09 11.59 -12.10
C GLY A 276 14.46 12.94 -12.43
N HIS A 277 14.04 13.14 -13.68
CA HIS A 277 13.39 14.37 -14.12
C HIS A 277 12.00 14.60 -13.49
N LEU A 278 11.24 13.54 -13.22
CA LEU A 278 9.91 13.64 -12.58
C LEU A 278 9.99 14.12 -11.12
N LEU A 279 11.08 13.84 -10.42
CA LEU A 279 11.29 14.26 -9.03
C LEU A 279 11.78 15.72 -8.95
N GLU A 280 12.59 16.18 -9.91
CA GLU A 280 13.04 17.59 -9.95
C GLU A 280 11.89 18.54 -10.34
N ASP A 281 11.00 18.14 -11.25
CA ASP A 281 9.86 18.97 -11.65
C ASP A 281 8.77 19.09 -10.56
N LEU A 282 8.66 18.10 -9.67
CA LEU A 282 7.75 18.13 -8.51
C LEU A 282 8.30 18.96 -7.34
N VAL A 283 9.63 19.04 -7.20
CA VAL A 283 10.30 19.79 -6.11
C VAL A 283 10.47 21.27 -6.46
N ILE A 284 10.70 21.62 -7.74
CA ILE A 284 10.99 23.01 -8.14
C ILE A 284 9.74 23.90 -8.22
N ASN A 285 8.54 23.34 -8.43
CA ASN A 285 7.32 24.13 -8.60
C ASN A 285 6.61 24.57 -7.31
N ASN A 286 7.14 24.24 -6.12
CA ASN A 286 6.42 24.46 -4.85
C ASN A 286 7.27 24.98 -3.66
N ILE A 287 8.41 25.63 -3.89
CA ILE A 287 9.24 26.16 -2.78
C ILE A 287 9.47 27.67 -2.97
N ASN A 288 8.95 28.48 -2.04
CA ASN A 288 9.33 29.89 -1.89
C ASN A 288 10.74 30.00 -1.26
N GLU A 289 11.51 31.02 -1.65
CA GLU A 289 12.95 31.21 -1.33
C GLU A 289 13.33 31.15 0.17
N GLU A 290 12.38 31.23 1.10
CA GLU A 290 12.63 31.11 2.55
C GLU A 290 12.87 29.66 3.03
N GLN A 291 12.42 28.64 2.29
CA GLN A 291 12.55 27.22 2.70
C GLN A 291 13.83 26.53 2.21
N LEU A 292 14.58 27.13 1.28
CA LEU A 292 15.88 26.59 0.84
C LEU A 292 16.93 26.57 1.96
N ASN A 293 16.79 27.45 2.96
CA ASN A 293 17.74 27.58 4.07
C ASN A 293 17.54 26.52 5.18
N ILE A 294 16.44 25.77 5.14
CA ILE A 294 16.13 24.69 6.11
C ILE A 294 16.74 23.37 5.63
N THR A 295 16.69 23.09 4.33
CA THR A 295 17.23 21.86 3.73
C THR A 295 18.76 21.82 3.79
N GLU A 296 19.45 22.96 3.60
CA GLU A 296 20.92 23.02 3.79
C GLU A 296 21.32 22.83 5.25
N LYS A 297 20.55 23.37 6.21
CA LYS A 297 20.85 23.22 7.65
C LYS A 297 20.51 21.83 8.20
N MET A 298 19.53 21.12 7.62
CA MET A 298 19.25 19.73 7.98
C MET A 298 20.32 18.75 7.51
N ASN A 299 21.02 19.06 6.40
CA ASN A 299 22.14 18.24 5.93
C ASN A 299 23.36 18.34 6.85
N ASP A 300 23.59 19.48 7.51
CA ASP A 300 24.64 19.63 8.54
C ASP A 300 24.32 18.86 9.83
N PHE A 301 23.03 18.62 10.11
CA PHE A 301 22.57 17.88 11.29
C PHE A 301 22.89 16.37 11.21
N TYR A 302 22.96 15.81 10.01
CA TYR A 302 23.23 14.37 9.81
C TYR A 302 24.69 13.97 10.00
N HIS A 303 25.62 14.94 10.06
CA HIS A 303 27.04 14.63 10.20
C HIS A 303 27.59 14.60 11.63
N VAL A 304 26.79 14.90 12.66
CA VAL A 304 27.28 14.97 14.05
C VAL A 304 26.36 14.27 15.05
N ILE A 305 26.14 12.95 14.93
CA ILE A 305 25.72 12.14 16.10
C ILE A 305 26.48 10.81 16.10
N SER A 306 27.67 10.84 16.69
CA SER A 306 28.42 9.68 17.19
C SER A 306 27.93 9.33 18.61
N PRO A 307 27.97 8.06 19.05
CA PRO A 307 27.21 7.60 20.19
C PRO A 307 28.00 7.80 21.48
N ASN A 308 27.70 8.86 22.25
CA ASN A 308 27.86 8.83 23.71
C ASN A 308 27.27 10.07 24.40
N LYS A 309 26.35 9.78 25.33
CA LYS A 309 25.89 10.56 26.49
C LYS A 309 24.76 11.62 26.33
N PRO A 310 23.99 11.81 27.43
CA PRO A 310 22.66 12.42 27.44
C PRO A 310 22.77 13.91 27.68
N GLN A 311 21.99 14.76 26.99
CA GLN A 311 21.39 16.02 27.48
C GLN A 311 20.37 16.54 26.45
N VAL A 312 19.18 15.92 26.40
CA VAL A 312 18.05 16.40 25.58
C VAL A 312 17.40 17.66 26.20
N HIS A 313 17.72 17.98 27.46
CA HIS A 313 17.04 19.04 28.20
C HIS A 313 17.51 20.47 27.86
N ASN A 314 18.72 20.65 27.29
CA ASN A 314 19.22 21.99 26.95
C ASN A 314 18.77 22.44 25.55
N VAL A 315 18.52 21.51 24.63
CA VAL A 315 18.13 21.82 23.24
C VAL A 315 16.72 22.42 23.16
N VAL A 316 15.80 21.99 24.02
CA VAL A 316 14.43 22.53 24.04
C VAL A 316 14.41 23.99 24.50
N LYS A 317 15.30 24.35 25.43
CA LYS A 317 15.37 25.70 25.97
C LYS A 317 15.98 26.69 24.98
N ASP A 318 16.97 26.25 24.21
CA ASP A 318 17.59 27.07 23.16
C ASP A 318 16.60 27.35 22.00
N ILE A 319 15.69 26.42 21.72
CA ILE A 319 14.63 26.59 20.70
C ILE A 319 13.52 27.55 21.18
N GLU A 320 13.15 27.51 22.47
CA GLU A 320 12.13 28.40 23.05
C GLU A 320 12.59 29.87 23.07
N ASP A 321 13.87 30.11 23.36
CA ASP A 321 14.46 31.46 23.41
C ASP A 321 14.65 32.08 22.00
N GLU A 322 14.81 31.27 20.95
CA GLU A 322 15.00 31.74 19.56
C GLU A 322 13.67 31.99 18.82
N LEU A 323 12.58 31.31 19.22
CA LEU A 323 11.27 31.38 18.55
C LEU A 323 10.24 32.31 19.23
N GLN A 324 10.57 32.91 20.38
CA GLN A 324 9.66 33.75 21.19
C GLN A 324 8.24 33.16 21.37
N PHE A 325 8.13 31.84 21.50
CA PHE A 325 6.85 31.14 21.67
C PHE A 325 6.95 30.13 22.81
N ASN A 326 5.99 30.18 23.74
CA ASN A 326 6.02 29.40 24.98
C ASN A 326 5.27 28.07 24.78
N ILE A 327 5.94 26.93 24.96
CA ILE A 327 5.33 25.60 24.83
C ILE A 327 4.72 25.20 26.19
N PRO A 328 3.41 24.93 26.33
CA PRO A 328 2.84 24.51 27.59
C PRO A 328 3.29 23.07 27.91
N THR A 329 4.02 22.89 29.02
CA THR A 329 4.50 21.56 29.49
C THR A 329 3.65 20.97 30.62
N GLU A 330 2.33 21.16 30.59
CA GLU A 330 1.43 20.45 31.51
C GLU A 330 0.85 19.21 30.84
N GLY A 331 1.29 18.02 31.31
CA GLY A 331 0.67 16.74 30.95
C GLY A 331 1.59 15.52 30.96
N PHE A 332 2.92 15.69 30.92
CA PHE A 332 3.85 14.56 30.95
C PHE A 332 4.23 14.17 32.38
N THR A 333 3.41 13.33 33.01
CA THR A 333 3.89 12.55 34.17
C THR A 333 4.53 11.26 33.66
N VAL A 334 5.86 11.21 33.66
CA VAL A 334 6.60 9.96 33.46
C VAL A 334 6.39 9.10 34.71
N LYS A 335 5.49 8.10 34.63
CA LYS A 335 5.48 7.00 35.59
C LYS A 335 6.42 5.91 35.09
N THR A 336 7.61 5.87 35.67
CA THR A 336 8.46 4.69 35.68
C THR A 336 7.86 3.66 36.66
N THR A 337 7.37 2.54 36.14
CA THR A 337 7.14 1.34 36.96
C THR A 337 7.80 0.14 36.32
N THR A 338 8.95 -0.22 36.88
CA THR A 338 9.55 -1.55 36.88
C THR A 338 8.67 -2.51 37.68
N SER A 339 8.15 -3.60 37.09
CA SER A 339 8.11 -4.93 37.73
C SER A 339 7.37 -6.01 36.93
N LYS A 340 8.11 -7.11 36.69
CA LYS A 340 7.79 -8.54 36.90
C LYS A 340 6.62 -9.23 36.15
N PHE A 341 7.02 -10.33 35.50
CA PHE A 341 6.22 -11.45 35.03
C PHE A 341 5.16 -11.95 36.02
N ASN A 342 4.01 -12.37 35.48
CA ASN A 342 3.21 -13.48 36.02
C ASN A 342 2.57 -14.25 34.85
N PHE A 343 2.86 -15.55 34.78
CA PHE A 343 2.11 -16.49 33.96
C PHE A 343 0.78 -16.79 34.65
N VAL A 344 -0.33 -16.75 33.90
CA VAL A 344 -1.58 -17.37 34.34
C VAL A 344 -2.07 -18.32 33.25
N ARG A 345 -2.13 -19.58 33.63
CA ARG A 345 -2.65 -20.70 32.86
C ARG A 345 -4.12 -20.87 33.27
N TYR A 346 -5.05 -20.82 32.34
CA TYR A 346 -6.42 -21.30 32.57
C TYR A 346 -6.68 -22.55 31.72
N LYS A 347 -7.36 -23.50 32.35
CA LYS A 347 -7.56 -24.89 31.91
C LYS A 347 -8.40 -25.02 30.66
#